data_AF-A0A2V7PKL1-F1
#
_entry.id   AF-A0A2V7PKL1-F1
#
_cell.length_a   1.000
_cell.length_b   1.000
_cell.length_c   1.000
_cell.angle_alpha   90.00
_cell.angle_beta   90.00
_cell.angle_gamma   90.00
#
_symmetry.space_group_name_H-M   'P 1'
#
loop_
_entity.id
_entity.type
_entity.pdbx_description
1 polymer ?
#
loop_
_entity_poly.entity_id
_entity_poly.type
_entity_poly.pdbx_seq_one_letter_code
_entity_poly.pdbx_strand_id
1 'polypeptide(L)'
;MTLKHQTLALAVGAAKDHAGALLHQFERQGDSRTGKSSAVYLALVVLHKRLLTRDPAPPPVEYFVPDLERLVRGCARQLPPVQPLIEAALHVARTSGGDAEIPPPEHTRNDTQARAR
;
A
#
# COMPACT_ATOMS: atom_id res chain seq x y z
N MET A 1 5.31 1.67 17.46
CA MET A 1 5.04 1.62 16.00
C MET A 1 4.64 0.20 15.63
N THR A 2 3.38 -0.04 15.23
CA THR A 2 2.86 -1.39 14.94
C THR A 2 3.47 -1.98 13.66
N LEU A 3 3.40 -3.30 13.47
CA LEU A 3 3.82 -3.95 12.22
C LEU A 3 3.16 -3.34 10.98
N LYS A 4 1.83 -3.11 11.01
CA LYS A 4 1.11 -2.47 9.89
C LYS A 4 1.63 -1.08 9.53
N HIS A 5 1.90 -0.24 10.52
CA HIS A 5 2.52 1.07 10.29
C HIS A 5 3.88 0.95 9.59
N GLN A 6 4.70 -0.04 9.97
CA GLN A 6 6.00 -0.27 9.32
C GLN A 6 5.81 -0.77 7.88
N THR A 7 4.92 -1.74 7.66
CA THR A 7 4.59 -2.24 6.31
C THR A 7 4.04 -1.13 5.42
N LEU A 8 3.18 -0.27 5.95
CA LEU A 8 2.65 0.88 5.23
C LEU A 8 3.74 1.91 4.91
N ALA A 9 4.60 2.23 5.87
CA ALA A 9 5.73 3.13 5.66
C ALA A 9 6.68 2.62 4.58
N LEU A 10 6.97 1.32 4.55
CA LEU A 10 7.78 0.68 3.51
C LEU A 10 7.11 0.75 2.13
N ALA A 11 5.82 0.42 2.05
CA ALA A 11 5.07 0.46 0.79
C ALA A 11 4.99 1.88 0.21
N VAL A 12 4.68 2.88 1.04
CA VAL A 12 4.68 4.30 0.64
C VAL A 12 6.08 4.78 0.29
N GLY A 13 7.12 4.28 0.97
CA GLY A 13 8.51 4.56 0.67
C GLY A 13 8.90 4.10 -0.74
N ALA A 14 8.57 2.85 -1.09
CA ALA A 14 8.80 2.30 -2.42
C ALA A 14 8.05 3.08 -3.52
N ALA A 15 6.78 3.44 -3.27
CA ALA A 15 6.00 4.27 -4.20
C ALA A 15 6.63 5.65 -4.41
N LYS A 16 7.10 6.29 -3.33
CA LYS A 16 7.81 7.57 -3.36
C LYS A 16 9.12 7.48 -4.17
N ASP A 17 9.93 6.45 -3.94
CA ASP A 17 11.20 6.28 -4.67
C ASP A 17 10.97 6.03 -6.16
N HIS A 18 9.96 5.23 -6.53
CA HIS A 18 9.60 4.99 -7.92
C HIS A 18 9.04 6.24 -8.60
N ALA A 19 8.19 7.01 -7.91
CA ALA A 19 7.68 8.29 -8.41
C ALA A 19 8.80 9.32 -8.63
N GLY A 20 9.79 9.37 -7.73
CA GLY A 20 10.96 10.24 -7.88
C GLY A 20 11.82 9.88 -9.09
N ALA A 21 12.05 8.59 -9.34
CA ALA A 21 12.80 8.13 -10.52
C ALA A 21 12.10 8.52 -11.84
N LEU A 22 10.77 8.35 -11.91
CA LEU A 22 9.97 8.75 -13.08
C LEU A 22 9.94 10.27 -13.26
N LEU A 23 9.81 11.03 -12.17
CA LEU A 23 9.85 12.48 -12.24
C LEU A 23 11.18 12.98 -12.81
N HIS A 24 12.30 12.46 -12.33
CA HIS A 24 13.62 12.79 -12.88
C HIS A 24 13.76 12.42 -14.36
N GLN A 25 13.13 11.33 -14.80
CA GLN A 25 13.10 10.98 -16.22
C GLN A 25 12.30 12.01 -17.04
N PHE A 26 11.12 12.43 -16.56
CA PHE A 26 10.31 13.45 -17.22
C PHE A 26 11.00 14.82 -17.25
N GLU A 27 11.69 15.20 -16.17
CA GLU A 27 12.49 16.44 -16.10
C GLU A 27 13.59 16.45 -17.16
N ARG A 28 14.32 15.34 -17.30
CA ARG A 28 15.37 15.19 -18.33
C ARG A 28 14.83 15.25 -19.76
N GLN A 29 13.58 14.83 -19.96
CA GLN A 29 12.91 14.82 -21.26
C GLN A 29 12.16 16.13 -21.56
N GLY A 30 12.08 17.07 -20.61
CA GLY A 30 11.28 18.29 -20.76
C GLY A 30 9.78 18.03 -20.88
N ASP A 31 9.29 16.92 -20.32
CA ASP A 31 7.90 16.49 -20.49
C ASP A 31 6.95 17.38 -19.66
N SER A 32 5.89 17.87 -20.30
CA SER A 32 4.80 18.65 -19.69
C SER A 32 4.09 17.97 -18.51
N ARG A 33 4.27 16.65 -18.34
CA ARG A 33 3.73 15.87 -17.22
C ARG A 33 4.50 16.07 -15.91
N THR A 34 5.67 16.71 -15.93
CA THR A 34 6.50 17.00 -14.75
C THR A 34 5.72 17.66 -13.62
N GLY A 35 5.06 18.81 -13.85
CA GLY A 35 4.41 19.56 -12.76
C GLY A 35 3.33 18.78 -12.01
N LYS A 36 2.53 17.98 -12.73
CA LYS A 36 1.50 17.12 -12.12
C LYS A 36 2.11 15.91 -11.41
N SER A 37 3.13 15.30 -12.01
CA SER A 37 3.90 14.21 -11.41
C SER A 37 4.67 14.65 -10.15
N SER A 38 5.13 15.91 -10.10
CA SER A 38 5.76 16.51 -8.91
C SER A 38 4.79 16.60 -7.74
N ALA A 39 3.52 16.96 -7.99
CA ALA A 39 2.51 17.04 -6.94
C ALA A 39 2.25 15.66 -6.29
N VAL A 40 2.19 14.60 -7.10
CA VAL A 40 2.05 13.23 -6.62
C VAL A 40 3.28 12.81 -5.80
N TYR A 41 4.48 13.05 -6.32
CA TYR A 41 5.73 12.74 -5.62
C TYR A 41 5.80 13.45 -4.26
N LEU A 42 5.48 14.74 -4.21
CA LEU A 42 5.49 15.52 -2.97
C LEU A 42 4.46 15.00 -1.96
N ALA A 43 3.26 14.63 -2.42
CA ALA A 43 2.25 14.04 -1.55
C ALA A 43 2.72 12.69 -0.96
N LEU A 44 3.40 11.84 -1.74
CA LEU A 44 4.02 10.61 -1.25
C LEU A 44 5.15 10.88 -0.24
N VAL A 45 5.97 11.90 -0.46
CA VAL A 45 7.02 12.32 0.48
C VAL A 45 6.41 12.77 1.81
N VAL A 46 5.38 13.61 1.78
CA VAL A 46 4.69 14.09 2.99
C VAL A 46 4.05 12.92 3.73
N LEU A 47 3.37 12.02 3.02
CA LEU A 47 2.75 10.84 3.62
C LEU A 47 3.77 9.93 4.29
N HIS A 48 4.88 9.64 3.60
CA HIS A 48 5.97 8.82 4.15
C HIS A 48 6.59 9.46 5.40
N LYS A 49 6.82 10.79 5.37
CA LYS A 49 7.31 11.51 6.55
C LYS A 49 6.36 11.39 7.73
N ARG A 50 5.05 11.59 7.52
CA ARG A 50 4.04 11.47 8.59
C ARG A 50 3.96 10.05 9.17
N LEU A 51 4.19 9.03 8.36
CA LEU A 51 4.27 7.63 8.81
C LEU A 51 5.51 7.36 9.66
N LEU A 52 6.62 8.04 9.39
CA LEU A 52 7.88 7.91 10.13
C LEU A 52 7.96 8.83 11.36
N THR A 53 7.12 9.88 11.44
CA THR A 53 7.08 10.79 12.58
C THR A 53 6.80 10.04 13.86
N ARG A 54 7.70 10.20 14.84
CA ARG A 54 7.59 9.58 16.18
C ARG A 54 7.04 10.54 17.23
N ASP A 55 7.16 11.84 17.01
CA ASP A 55 6.66 12.89 17.90
C ASP A 55 5.97 14.01 17.09
N PRO A 56 4.67 14.26 17.30
CA PRO A 56 3.75 13.47 18.13
C PRO A 56 3.58 12.03 17.58
N ALA A 57 3.01 11.15 18.40
CA ALA A 57 2.78 9.75 18.01
C ALA A 57 2.03 9.67 16.66
N PRO A 58 2.46 8.78 15.74
CA PRO A 58 1.86 8.69 14.42
C PRO A 58 0.38 8.27 14.53
N PRO A 59 -0.52 8.90 13.75
CA PRO A 59 -1.94 8.56 13.78
C PRO A 59 -2.15 7.13 13.23
N PRO A 60 -3.28 6.48 13.54
CA PRO A 60 -3.59 5.13 13.06
C PRO A 60 -3.48 4.98 11.53
N VAL A 61 -3.19 3.76 11.04
CA VAL A 61 -3.01 3.53 9.59
C VAL A 61 -4.26 3.89 8.78
N GLU A 62 -5.43 3.74 9.39
CA GLU A 62 -6.75 4.04 8.85
C GLU A 62 -6.91 5.54 8.52
N TYR A 63 -6.20 6.41 9.25
CA TYR A 63 -6.19 7.85 9.00
C TYR A 63 -5.66 8.18 7.60
N PHE A 64 -4.77 7.35 7.06
CA PHE A 64 -4.09 7.59 5.78
C PHE A 64 -4.85 7.02 4.57
N VAL A 65 -5.88 6.21 4.78
CA VAL A 65 -6.71 5.62 3.72
C VAL A 65 -7.25 6.67 2.73
N PRO A 66 -7.91 7.77 3.15
CA PRO A 66 -8.44 8.76 2.20
C PRO A 66 -7.36 9.46 1.36
N ASP A 67 -6.16 9.67 1.93
CA ASP A 67 -5.01 10.23 1.22
C ASP A 67 -4.51 9.24 0.15
N LEU A 68 -4.36 7.96 0.50
CA LEU A 68 -3.97 6.89 -0.42
C LEU A 68 -4.98 6.74 -1.57
N GLU A 69 -6.29 6.77 -1.30
CA GLU A 69 -7.31 6.72 -2.35
C GLU A 69 -7.28 7.93 -3.29
N ARG A 70 -6.99 9.12 -2.75
CA ARG A 70 -6.82 10.33 -3.56
C ARG A 70 -5.60 10.21 -4.46
N LEU A 71 -4.51 9.65 -3.94
CA LEU A 71 -3.29 9.38 -4.70
C LEU A 71 -3.51 8.36 -5.82
N VAL A 72 -4.22 7.24 -5.57
CA VAL A 72 -4.56 6.26 -6.62
C VAL A 72 -5.31 6.94 -7.78
N ARG A 73 -6.34 7.75 -7.45
CA ARG A 73 -7.13 8.49 -8.44
C ARG A 73 -6.30 9.52 -9.21
N GLY A 74 -5.35 10.19 -8.54
CA GLY A 74 -4.45 11.17 -9.15
C GLY A 74 -3.38 10.53 -10.05
N CYS A 75 -2.88 9.36 -9.68
CA CYS A 75 -1.81 8.65 -10.37
C CYS A 75 -2.23 8.02 -11.70
N ALA A 76 -3.49 7.55 -11.82
CA ALA A 76 -3.96 6.79 -12.97
C ALA A 76 -3.74 7.48 -14.33
N ARG A 77 -3.65 8.82 -14.36
CA ARG A 77 -3.37 9.58 -15.59
C ARG A 77 -1.94 10.10 -15.72
N GLN A 78 -1.16 10.09 -14.64
CA GLN A 78 0.08 10.87 -14.54
C GLN A 78 1.30 9.99 -14.31
N LEU A 79 1.18 8.98 -13.46
CA LEU A 79 2.23 8.04 -13.10
C LEU A 79 1.65 6.60 -13.07
N PRO A 80 1.23 6.06 -14.22
CA PRO A 80 0.64 4.72 -14.29
C PRO A 80 1.50 3.62 -13.62
N PRO A 81 2.85 3.63 -13.70
CA PRO A 81 3.67 2.62 -13.02
C PRO A 81 3.64 2.70 -11.49
N VAL A 82 3.30 3.86 -10.91
CA VAL A 82 3.28 4.09 -9.45
C VAL A 82 1.94 3.64 -8.85
N GLN A 83 0.87 3.63 -9.65
CA GLN A 83 -0.46 3.24 -9.21
C GLN A 83 -0.52 1.89 -8.46
N PRO A 84 0.03 0.77 -8.98
CA PRO A 84 -0.03 -0.52 -8.26
C PRO A 84 0.68 -0.49 -6.90
N LEU A 85 1.71 0.35 -6.73
CA LEU A 85 2.42 0.50 -5.45
C LEU A 85 1.56 1.21 -4.39
N ILE A 86 0.78 2.20 -4.81
CA ILE A 86 -0.14 2.93 -3.93
C ILE A 86 -1.35 2.06 -3.60
N GLU A 87 -1.84 1.26 -4.55
CA GLU A 87 -2.91 0.28 -4.30
C GLU A 87 -2.48 -0.80 -3.30
N ALA A 88 -1.25 -1.29 -3.39
CA ALA A 88 -0.69 -2.19 -2.39
C ALA A 88 -0.61 -1.54 -0.99
N ALA A 89 -0.17 -0.28 -0.91
CA ALA A 89 -0.17 0.48 0.35
C ALA A 89 -1.60 0.67 0.90
N LEU A 90 -2.57 0.96 0.04
CA LEU A 90 -3.98 1.09 0.40
C LEU A 90 -4.55 -0.24 0.94
N HIS A 91 -4.17 -1.36 0.32
CA HIS A 91 -4.57 -2.68 0.81
C HIS A 91 -4.02 -2.94 2.22
N VAL A 92 -2.74 -2.62 2.48
CA VAL A 92 -2.12 -2.72 3.82
C VAL A 92 -2.83 -1.84 4.85
N ALA A 93 -3.25 -0.64 4.46
CA ALA A 93 -3.97 0.28 5.35
C ALA A 93 -5.41 -0.19 5.64
N ARG A 94 -6.05 -0.91 4.72
CA ARG A 94 -7.43 -1.41 4.84
C ARG A 94 -7.53 -2.79 5.47
N THR A 95 -6.50 -3.63 5.38
CA THR A 95 -6.54 -4.96 6.00
C THR A 95 -6.50 -4.80 7.51
N SER A 96 -7.66 -4.92 8.14
CA SER A 96 -7.87 -4.80 9.57
C SER A 96 -7.41 -6.05 10.33
N GLY A 97 -6.21 -6.60 10.07
CA GLY A 97 -5.59 -7.59 10.97
C GLY A 97 -6.49 -8.78 11.32
N GLY A 98 -7.26 -9.24 10.35
CA GLY A 98 -8.20 -10.33 10.50
C GLY A 98 -8.67 -10.71 9.11
N ASP A 99 -7.88 -11.56 8.44
CA ASP A 99 -8.34 -12.62 7.54
C ASP A 99 -7.12 -13.37 6.98
N ALA A 100 -6.59 -14.23 7.84
CA ALA A 100 -6.21 -15.55 7.41
C ALA A 100 -6.86 -16.48 8.43
N GLU A 101 -8.20 -16.55 8.40
CA GLU A 101 -8.89 -17.72 8.91
C GLU A 101 -8.35 -18.89 8.10
N ILE A 102 -7.36 -19.58 8.69
CA ILE A 102 -6.98 -20.91 8.23
C ILE A 102 -8.27 -21.73 8.38
N PRO A 103 -8.87 -22.24 7.28
CA PRO A 103 -10.02 -23.12 7.43
C PRO A 103 -9.58 -24.28 8.32
N PRO A 104 -10.35 -24.65 9.35
CA PRO A 104 -9.98 -25.76 10.22
C PRO A 104 -9.79 -27.01 9.34
N PRO A 105 -8.73 -27.82 9.58
CA PRO A 105 -8.53 -29.03 8.80
C PRO A 105 -9.77 -29.90 8.95
N GLU A 106 -10.48 -30.11 7.84
CA GLU A 106 -11.62 -31.02 7.78
C GLU A 106 -11.17 -32.35 8.39
N HIS A 107 -11.81 -32.72 9.49
CA HIS A 107 -11.72 -34.07 10.03
C HIS A 107 -12.16 -35.02 8.92
N THR A 108 -11.21 -35.69 8.29
CA THR A 108 -11.46 -36.90 7.51
C THR A 108 -12.01 -37.94 8.48
N ARG A 109 -13.32 -37.84 8.73
CA ARG A 109 -14.14 -38.86 9.35
C ARG A 109 -14.22 -40.00 8.34
N ASN A 110 -13.16 -40.79 8.26
CA ASN A 110 -13.20 -42.07 7.57
C ASN A 110 -14.04 -43.00 8.41
N ASP A 111 -15.32 -42.98 8.08
CA ASP A 111 -16.32 -43.99 8.32
C ASP A 111 -15.74 -45.36 7.93
N THR A 112 -15.15 -46.06 8.90
CA THR A 112 -14.84 -47.48 8.75
C THR A 112 -16.01 -48.24 9.37
N GLN A 113 -17.16 -48.20 8.69
CA GLN A 113 -18.28 -49.08 8.98
C GLN A 113 -18.39 -50.17 7.90
N ALA A 114 -18.13 -51.40 8.36
CA ALA A 114 -18.76 -52.66 7.96
C ALA A 114 -18.47 -53.27 6.57
N ARG A 115 -17.84 -54.46 6.60
CA ARG A 115 -18.43 -55.76 6.20
C ARG A 115 -17.38 -56.84 6.50
N ALA A 116 -17.54 -57.72 7.47
CA ALA A 116 -18.43 -58.88 7.44
C ALA A 116 -18.29 -59.69 6.13
N ARG A 117 -17.31 -60.60 6.11
CA ARG A 117 -17.43 -62.00 5.66
C ARG A 117 -16.13 -62.76 5.87
#